data_AF-A0A9W7S4F6-F1
#
_entry.id   AF-A0A9W7S4F6-F1
#
_cell.length_a   1.000
_cell.length_b   1.000
_cell.length_c   1.000
_cell.angle_alpha   90.00
_cell.angle_beta   90.00
_cell.angle_gamma   90.00
#
_symmetry.space_group_name_H-M   'P 1'
#
loop_
_entity.id
_entity.type
_entity.pdbx_description
1 polymer ?
#
loop_
_entity_poly.entity_id
_entity_poly.type
_entity_poly.pdbx_seq_one_letter_code
_entity_poly.pdbx_strand_id
1 'polypeptide(L)'
;MNFFNFFKSDSDDDDLYNVPKEFHKEILNIYGDYPEMPYFSPDRDFRFWIDNYVELFNSVVPKQHMVRLPNGLLTGHIIMLWRVSLNNFTNLTKIPTYFEYKYGVDGEEVIRELINQDLIILTSSVKSVDLNTRKELMILLEKYDINYLKSDKKTTLVSKIIENLSNDQISQEIQKRRYQLTDKGKSYLLDHKYIIKNHTG
;
A
#
# COMPACT_ATOMS: atom_id res chain seq x y z
N MET A 1 16.56 -10.42 30.89
CA MET A 1 16.72 -8.95 30.89
C MET A 1 15.52 -8.36 30.21
N ASN A 2 14.60 -7.79 30.99
CA ASN A 2 13.41 -7.10 30.49
C ASN A 2 13.81 -5.69 30.07
N PHE A 3 13.70 -5.40 28.77
CA PHE A 3 13.73 -4.04 28.24
C PHE A 3 12.43 -3.84 27.49
N PHE A 4 11.37 -3.42 28.17
CA PHE A 4 10.24 -2.64 27.63
C PHE A 4 9.38 -2.19 28.81
N ASN A 5 9.81 -1.10 29.44
CA ASN A 5 8.94 -0.23 30.22
C ASN A 5 9.30 1.18 29.78
N PHE A 6 8.61 1.67 28.76
CA PHE A 6 8.64 3.07 28.41
C PHE A 6 7.20 3.47 28.07
N PHE A 7 6.71 4.47 28.80
CA PHE A 7 5.36 5.04 28.84
C PHE A 7 4.29 4.28 29.64
N LYS A 8 4.21 4.61 30.92
CA LYS A 8 2.93 4.98 31.54
C LYS A 8 3.10 6.42 32.06
N SER A 9 2.51 7.38 31.37
CA SER A 9 2.32 8.75 31.87
C SER A 9 0.84 8.97 32.12
N ASP A 10 0.49 9.44 33.31
CA ASP A 10 -0.87 9.71 33.77
C ASP A 10 -1.45 11.00 33.15
N SER A 11 -1.68 11.01 31.84
CA SER A 11 -2.47 12.03 31.15
C SER A 11 -3.50 11.36 30.24
N ASP A 12 -4.72 11.17 30.76
CA ASP A 12 -5.86 10.50 30.11
C ASP A 12 -6.46 11.28 28.90
N ASP A 13 -5.61 11.76 27.97
CA ASP A 13 -5.95 12.40 26.69
C ASP A 13 -4.89 11.98 25.63
N ASP A 14 -4.53 10.68 25.61
CA ASP A 14 -3.47 10.12 24.77
C ASP A 14 -3.79 10.25 23.26
N ASP A 15 -3.13 11.22 22.62
CA ASP A 15 -2.95 11.50 21.19
C ASP A 15 -3.69 10.58 20.21
N LEU A 16 -4.99 10.82 20.01
CA LEU A 16 -5.72 10.37 18.82
C LEU A 16 -5.22 11.15 17.60
N TYR A 17 -4.08 10.71 17.07
CA TYR A 17 -3.40 11.34 15.94
C TYR A 17 -4.36 11.50 14.75
N ASN A 18 -4.38 12.70 14.16
CA ASN A 18 -5.29 13.14 13.09
C ASN A 18 -6.79 13.18 13.44
N VAL A 19 -7.19 13.01 14.70
CA VAL A 19 -8.58 13.19 15.13
C VAL A 19 -8.75 14.56 15.78
N PRO A 20 -9.63 15.45 15.27
CA PRO A 20 -9.97 16.69 15.95
C PRO A 20 -10.56 16.43 17.34
N LYS A 21 -10.22 17.28 18.32
CA LYS A 21 -10.57 17.10 19.74
C LYS A 21 -12.08 16.95 19.97
N GLU A 22 -12.89 17.65 19.18
CA GLU A 22 -14.34 17.58 19.25
C GLU A 22 -14.92 16.20 18.93
N PHE A 23 -14.17 15.31 18.28
CA PHE A 23 -14.62 13.94 17.95
C PHE A 23 -13.98 12.87 18.84
N HIS A 24 -13.10 13.22 19.78
CA HIS A 24 -12.34 12.25 20.58
C HIS A 24 -13.27 11.30 21.36
N LYS A 25 -14.33 11.84 21.96
CA LYS A 25 -15.29 11.04 22.74
C LYS A 25 -16.02 10.04 21.86
N GLU A 26 -16.47 10.44 20.68
CA GLU A 26 -17.15 9.59 19.71
C GLU A 26 -16.21 8.47 19.24
N ILE A 27 -14.96 8.80 18.89
CA ILE A 27 -13.95 7.81 18.48
C ILE A 27 -13.67 6.81 19.60
N LEU A 28 -13.49 7.27 20.85
CA LEU A 28 -13.25 6.39 21.99
C LEU A 28 -14.47 5.51 22.31
N ASN A 29 -15.70 6.00 22.10
CA ASN A 29 -16.89 5.16 22.25
C ASN A 29 -16.95 4.03 21.22
N ILE A 30 -16.42 4.24 20.01
CA ILE A 30 -16.44 3.24 18.93
C ILE A 30 -15.27 2.25 19.06
N TYR A 31 -14.07 2.78 19.34
CA TYR A 31 -12.81 2.04 19.21
C TYR A 31 -12.03 1.89 20.51
N GLY A 32 -12.50 2.44 21.63
CA GLY A 32 -11.74 2.49 22.89
C GLY A 32 -11.37 1.12 23.49
N ASP A 33 -12.05 0.05 23.08
CA ASP A 33 -11.72 -1.32 23.50
C ASP A 33 -10.85 -2.08 22.47
N TYR A 34 -10.41 -1.41 21.39
CA TYR A 34 -9.60 -2.02 20.34
C TYR A 34 -8.16 -2.21 20.83
N PRO A 35 -7.48 -3.30 20.42
CA PRO A 35 -6.07 -3.49 20.74
C PRO A 35 -5.15 -2.47 20.03
N GLU A 36 -5.62 -1.86 18.95
CA GLU A 36 -4.93 -0.82 18.19
C GLU A 36 -5.95 0.12 17.57
N MET A 37 -5.70 1.44 17.63
CA MET A 37 -6.58 2.43 17.01
C MET A 37 -6.48 2.38 15.48
N PRO A 38 -7.62 2.43 14.76
CA PRO A 38 -7.59 2.62 13.31
C PRO A 38 -6.89 3.91 12.91
N TYR A 39 -6.24 3.90 11.76
CA TYR A 39 -5.76 5.10 11.10
C TYR A 39 -6.93 5.97 10.63
N PHE A 40 -6.78 7.28 10.83
CA PHE A 40 -7.64 8.33 10.29
C PHE A 40 -6.79 9.27 9.44
N SER A 41 -7.19 9.49 8.19
CA SER A 41 -6.50 10.45 7.34
C SER A 41 -6.66 11.88 7.88
N PRO A 42 -5.66 12.77 7.75
CA PRO A 42 -5.76 14.16 8.21
C PRO A 42 -6.92 14.95 7.57
N ASP A 43 -7.34 14.52 6.39
CA ASP A 43 -8.40 15.11 5.57
C ASP A 43 -9.75 14.40 5.71
N ARG A 44 -9.89 13.46 6.67
CA ARG A 44 -11.16 12.76 6.90
C ARG A 44 -12.23 13.73 7.38
N ASP A 45 -13.39 13.72 6.71
CA ASP A 45 -14.60 14.35 7.20
C ASP A 45 -15.26 13.47 8.27
N PHE A 46 -14.88 13.69 9.53
CA PHE A 46 -15.39 12.92 10.66
C PHE A 46 -16.89 13.08 10.86
N ARG A 47 -17.43 14.29 10.68
CA ARG A 47 -18.86 14.54 10.86
C ARG A 47 -19.66 13.77 9.83
N PHE A 48 -19.30 13.90 8.55
CA PHE A 48 -19.95 13.15 7.48
C PHE A 48 -19.81 11.64 7.69
N TRP A 49 -18.62 11.15 8.06
CA TRP A 49 -18.38 9.73 8.30
C TRP A 49 -19.23 9.17 9.45
N ILE A 50 -19.26 9.86 10.60
CA ILE A 50 -20.05 9.44 11.77
C ILE A 50 -21.54 9.41 11.41
N ASP A 51 -22.06 10.53 10.93
CA ASP A 51 -23.50 10.69 10.65
C ASP A 51 -23.99 9.72 9.57
N ASN A 52 -23.18 9.46 8.54
CA ASN A 52 -23.65 8.70 7.37
C ASN A 52 -23.23 7.23 7.36
N TYR A 53 -22.15 6.84 8.05
CA TYR A 53 -21.63 5.47 8.01
C TYR A 53 -21.73 4.78 9.36
N VAL A 54 -21.36 5.46 10.44
CA VAL A 54 -21.40 4.87 11.78
C VAL A 54 -22.84 4.77 12.25
N GLU A 55 -23.58 5.88 12.28
CA GLU A 55 -24.93 5.91 12.84
C GLU A 55 -25.95 5.17 11.97
N LEU A 56 -25.86 5.29 10.64
CA LEU A 56 -26.84 4.69 9.72
C LEU A 56 -26.56 3.22 9.38
N PHE A 57 -25.28 2.85 9.23
CA PHE A 57 -24.89 1.54 8.69
C PHE A 57 -24.01 0.73 9.64
N ASN A 58 -23.66 1.26 10.82
CA ASN A 58 -22.70 0.65 11.74
C ASN A 58 -21.38 0.26 11.03
N SER A 59 -20.99 1.06 10.04
CA SER A 59 -19.85 0.79 9.15
C SER A 59 -18.56 1.32 9.77
N VAL A 60 -18.11 0.61 10.80
CA VAL A 60 -16.85 0.85 11.52
C VAL A 60 -15.79 -0.18 11.10
N VAL A 61 -14.52 0.16 11.30
CA VAL A 61 -13.42 -0.81 11.08
C VAL A 61 -13.60 -1.96 12.06
N PRO A 62 -13.68 -3.24 11.62
CA PRO A 62 -13.86 -4.34 12.55
C PRO A 62 -12.69 -4.51 13.52
N LYS A 63 -12.97 -4.72 14.81
CA LYS A 63 -11.95 -4.98 15.86
C LYS A 63 -10.92 -6.04 15.48
N GLN A 64 -11.37 -7.12 14.85
CA GLN A 64 -10.51 -8.21 14.37
C GLN A 64 -9.47 -7.76 13.32
N HIS A 65 -9.70 -6.66 12.60
CA HIS A 65 -8.74 -6.12 11.62
C HIS A 65 -7.61 -5.34 12.29
N MET A 66 -7.83 -4.87 13.52
CA MET A 66 -6.86 -4.16 14.35
C MET A 66 -6.09 -5.09 15.29
N VAL A 67 -6.26 -6.42 15.17
CA VAL A 67 -5.42 -7.40 15.89
C VAL A 67 -4.19 -7.71 15.04
N ARG A 68 -3.00 -7.44 15.58
CA ARG A 68 -1.72 -7.79 14.94
C ARG A 68 -1.53 -9.32 14.89
N LEU A 69 -1.10 -9.81 13.74
CA LEU A 69 -0.62 -11.18 13.51
C LEU A 69 0.73 -11.39 14.23
N PRO A 70 1.22 -12.64 14.40
CA PRO A 70 2.45 -12.91 15.13
C PRO A 70 3.71 -12.18 14.63
N ASN A 71 3.74 -11.78 13.35
CA ASN A 71 4.84 -11.00 12.77
C ASN A 71 4.64 -9.48 12.86
N GLY A 72 3.61 -9.02 13.58
CA GLY A 72 3.29 -7.60 13.74
C GLY A 72 2.54 -6.98 12.56
N LEU A 73 1.97 -7.75 11.63
CA LEU A 73 1.15 -7.20 10.55
C LEU A 73 -0.35 -7.21 10.89
N LEU A 74 -1.10 -6.23 10.41
CA LEU A 74 -2.56 -6.21 10.49
C LEU A 74 -3.19 -6.90 9.28
N THR A 75 -4.50 -7.11 9.36
CA THR A 75 -5.29 -7.62 8.22
C THR A 75 -5.09 -6.75 6.97
N GLY A 76 -5.02 -5.42 7.15
CA GLY A 76 -4.77 -4.47 6.05
C GLY A 76 -3.47 -4.75 5.28
N HIS A 77 -2.39 -5.14 5.96
CA HIS A 77 -1.12 -5.48 5.31
C HIS A 77 -1.23 -6.70 4.40
N ILE A 78 -2.02 -7.70 4.80
CA ILE A 78 -2.27 -8.90 3.98
C ILE A 78 -3.04 -8.54 2.70
N ILE A 79 -4.00 -7.61 2.81
CA ILE A 79 -4.73 -7.10 1.66
C ILE A 79 -3.81 -6.30 0.73
N MET A 80 -2.84 -5.55 1.28
CA MET A 80 -1.83 -4.88 0.45
C MET A 80 -0.93 -5.89 -0.27
N LEU A 81 -0.47 -6.95 0.40
CA LEU A 81 0.28 -8.03 -0.24
C LEU A 81 -0.53 -8.68 -1.38
N TRP A 82 -1.82 -8.93 -1.16
CA TRP A 82 -2.70 -9.42 -2.22
C TRP A 82 -2.79 -8.43 -3.38
N ARG A 83 -2.96 -7.12 -3.12
CA ARG A 83 -3.00 -6.10 -4.18
C ARG A 83 -1.71 -6.06 -5.00
N VAL A 84 -0.56 -6.15 -4.34
CA VAL A 84 0.75 -6.24 -5.02
C VAL A 84 0.85 -7.52 -5.86
N SER A 85 0.29 -8.65 -5.38
CA SER A 85 0.30 -9.92 -6.10
C SER A 85 -0.45 -9.90 -7.44
N LEU A 86 -1.42 -8.99 -7.61
CA LEU A 86 -2.17 -8.80 -8.87
C LEU A 86 -1.30 -8.24 -10.00
N ASN A 87 -0.05 -7.87 -9.70
CA ASN A 87 0.94 -7.49 -10.70
C ASN A 87 0.50 -6.29 -11.55
N ASN A 88 -0.22 -5.34 -10.94
CA ASN A 88 -0.60 -4.05 -11.54
C ASN A 88 -0.41 -2.86 -10.59
N PHE A 89 0.16 -3.11 -9.41
CA PHE A 89 0.38 -2.11 -8.37
C PHE A 89 1.76 -1.43 -8.55
N THR A 90 1.77 -0.11 -8.56
CA THR A 90 2.95 0.71 -8.91
C THR A 90 3.12 1.87 -7.93
N ASN A 91 4.28 2.52 -7.93
CA ASN A 91 4.53 3.76 -7.16
C ASN A 91 3.63 4.95 -7.56
N LEU A 92 2.87 4.84 -8.65
CA LEU A 92 1.89 5.84 -9.07
C LEU A 92 0.44 5.40 -8.83
N THR A 93 0.24 4.21 -8.26
CA THR A 93 -1.10 3.69 -8.02
C THR A 93 -1.72 4.42 -6.83
N LYS A 94 -2.86 5.09 -7.05
CA LYS A 94 -3.65 5.63 -5.95
C LYS A 94 -4.10 4.51 -5.03
N ILE A 95 -3.79 4.64 -3.74
CA ILE A 95 -4.20 3.68 -2.72
C ILE A 95 -5.74 3.72 -2.57
N PRO A 96 -6.41 2.56 -2.65
CA PRO A 96 -7.85 2.50 -2.42
C PRO A 96 -8.25 2.94 -1.00
N THR A 97 -9.33 3.71 -0.90
CA THR A 97 -9.83 4.23 0.39
C THR A 97 -10.24 3.12 1.36
N TYR A 98 -10.57 1.92 0.89
CA TYR A 98 -10.93 0.82 1.79
C TYR A 98 -9.78 0.39 2.72
N PHE A 99 -8.51 0.73 2.43
CA PHE A 99 -7.41 0.46 3.38
C PHE A 99 -7.65 1.20 4.69
N GLU A 100 -8.11 2.44 4.60
CA GLU A 100 -8.50 3.25 5.74
C GLU A 100 -9.87 2.81 6.28
N TYR A 101 -10.93 2.86 5.46
CA TYR A 101 -12.31 2.71 5.95
C TYR A 101 -12.69 1.27 6.34
N LYS A 102 -12.09 0.25 5.70
CA LYS A 102 -12.39 -1.16 5.98
C LYS A 102 -11.33 -1.79 6.87
N TYR A 103 -10.05 -1.46 6.67
CA TYR A 103 -8.94 -2.11 7.35
C TYR A 103 -8.23 -1.26 8.41
N GLY A 104 -8.58 0.02 8.53
CA GLY A 104 -8.04 0.89 9.57
C GLY A 104 -6.54 1.18 9.46
N VAL A 105 -5.96 1.11 8.26
CA VAL A 105 -4.51 1.31 8.06
C VAL A 105 -4.22 2.44 7.09
N ASP A 106 -3.11 3.16 7.32
CA ASP A 106 -2.51 4.03 6.30
C ASP A 106 -1.83 3.14 5.26
N GLY A 107 -2.38 3.12 4.03
CA GLY A 107 -1.83 2.29 2.98
C GLY A 107 -0.40 2.67 2.57
N GLU A 108 0.01 3.94 2.71
CA GLU A 108 1.37 4.36 2.38
C GLU A 108 2.35 3.83 3.45
N GLU A 109 1.99 3.92 4.73
CA GLU A 109 2.77 3.31 5.81
C GLU A 109 2.83 1.79 5.68
N VAL A 110 1.72 1.13 5.33
CA VAL A 110 1.70 -0.31 5.08
C VAL A 110 2.71 -0.70 4.01
N ILE A 111 2.83 0.05 2.91
CA ILE A 111 3.85 -0.22 1.88
C ILE A 111 5.26 -0.10 2.46
N ARG A 112 5.54 0.96 3.23
CA ARG A 112 6.84 1.16 3.90
C ARG A 112 7.17 0.00 4.83
N GLU A 113 6.23 -0.41 5.68
CA GLU A 113 6.40 -1.54 6.60
C GLU A 113 6.65 -2.86 5.85
N LEU A 114 5.90 -3.12 4.76
CA LEU A 114 6.09 -4.34 3.97
C LEU A 114 7.45 -4.37 3.24
N ILE A 115 7.99 -3.22 2.83
CA ILE A 115 9.36 -3.12 2.30
C ILE A 115 10.38 -3.39 3.41
N ASN A 116 10.19 -2.75 4.58
CA ASN A 116 11.09 -2.92 5.73
C ASN A 116 11.14 -4.38 6.21
N GLN A 117 10.04 -5.12 6.08
CA GLN A 117 9.98 -6.54 6.41
C GLN A 117 10.43 -7.47 5.27
N ASP A 118 10.92 -6.95 4.16
CA ASP A 118 11.34 -7.71 2.96
C ASP A 118 10.21 -8.61 2.40
N LEU A 119 8.96 -8.14 2.49
CA LEU A 119 7.80 -8.84 1.93
C LEU A 119 7.47 -8.35 0.52
N ILE A 120 7.74 -7.07 0.25
CA ILE A 120 7.64 -6.49 -1.08
C ILE A 120 8.91 -5.70 -1.40
N ILE A 121 9.18 -5.54 -2.69
CA ILE A 121 10.23 -4.67 -3.20
C ILE A 121 9.65 -3.69 -4.22
N LEU A 122 10.25 -2.52 -4.31
CA LEU A 122 10.10 -1.64 -5.48
C LEU A 122 11.10 -2.12 -6.53
N THR A 123 10.60 -2.60 -7.67
CA THR A 123 11.46 -3.16 -8.73
C THR A 123 12.36 -2.08 -9.35
N SER A 124 13.47 -2.49 -9.97
CA SER A 124 14.33 -1.58 -10.74
C SER A 124 13.61 -0.97 -11.95
N SER A 125 14.15 0.13 -12.48
CA SER A 125 13.71 0.76 -13.73
C SER A 125 13.67 -0.21 -14.92
N VAL A 126 14.73 -1.01 -15.10
CA VAL A 126 14.85 -2.05 -16.15
C VAL A 126 13.70 -3.06 -16.07
N LYS A 127 13.44 -3.60 -14.88
CA LYS A 127 12.31 -4.53 -14.63
C LYS A 127 10.92 -3.89 -14.76
N SER A 128 10.85 -2.57 -14.95
CA SER A 128 9.61 -1.80 -15.05
C SER A 128 9.43 -1.12 -16.42
N VAL A 129 10.33 -1.33 -17.39
CA VAL A 129 10.22 -0.70 -18.73
C VAL A 129 8.90 -1.10 -19.41
N ASP A 130 8.46 -2.34 -19.19
CA ASP A 130 7.20 -2.88 -19.70
C ASP A 130 5.95 -2.18 -19.15
N LEU A 131 6.06 -1.34 -18.12
CA LEU A 131 4.92 -0.59 -17.58
C LEU A 131 4.49 0.60 -18.46
N ASN A 132 5.36 1.03 -19.37
CA ASN A 132 5.09 2.12 -20.31
C ASN A 132 4.24 1.65 -21.49
N THR A 133 3.46 2.55 -22.05
CA THR A 133 2.72 2.33 -23.29
C THR A 133 3.69 2.16 -24.46
N ARG A 134 3.22 1.52 -25.54
CA ARG A 134 4.02 1.39 -26.76
C ARG A 134 4.46 2.74 -27.31
N LYS A 135 3.59 3.77 -27.22
CA LYS A 135 3.87 5.13 -27.69
C LYS A 135 4.99 5.79 -26.89
N GLU A 136 4.96 5.69 -25.56
CA GLU A 136 6.03 6.22 -24.69
C GLU A 136 7.38 5.56 -24.99
N LEU A 137 7.40 4.24 -25.23
CA LEU A 137 8.62 3.52 -25.61
C LEU A 137 9.16 3.98 -26.97
N MET A 138 8.29 4.23 -27.96
CA MET A 138 8.70 4.76 -29.26
C MET A 138 9.32 6.16 -29.14
N ILE A 139 8.69 7.04 -28.36
CA ILE A 139 9.21 8.40 -28.10
C ILE A 139 10.60 8.33 -27.45
N LEU A 140 10.79 7.40 -26.50
CA LEU A 140 12.08 7.20 -25.86
C LEU A 140 13.15 6.69 -26.84
N LEU A 141 12.80 5.74 -27.71
CA LEU A 141 13.72 5.23 -28.73
C LEU A 141 14.14 6.34 -29.72
N GLU A 142 13.20 7.19 -30.13
CA GLU A 142 13.47 8.36 -30.99
C GLU A 142 14.41 9.36 -30.31
N LYS A 143 14.20 9.62 -29.01
CA LYS A 143 15.05 10.54 -28.23
C LYS A 143 16.53 10.13 -28.18
N TYR A 144 16.82 8.83 -28.24
CA TYR A 144 18.18 8.28 -28.18
C TYR A 144 18.70 7.77 -29.54
N ASP A 145 18.02 8.13 -30.63
CA ASP A 145 18.38 7.69 -32.00
C ASP A 145 18.49 6.16 -32.16
N ILE A 146 17.68 5.40 -31.43
CA ILE A 146 17.66 3.93 -31.49
C ILE A 146 16.66 3.47 -32.55
N ASN A 147 17.14 2.72 -33.54
CA ASN A 147 16.31 2.24 -34.64
C ASN A 147 15.25 1.22 -34.18
N TYR A 148 14.01 1.41 -34.64
CA TYR A 148 12.88 0.52 -34.43
C TYR A 148 11.91 0.57 -35.62
N LEU A 149 11.13 -0.49 -35.81
CA LEU A 149 10.08 -0.51 -36.83
C LEU A 149 8.75 -0.05 -36.23
N LYS A 150 7.98 0.75 -36.98
CA LYS A 150 6.61 1.13 -36.58
C LYS A 150 5.68 -0.07 -36.40
N SER A 151 6.03 -1.25 -36.89
CA SER A 151 5.33 -2.53 -36.67
C SER A 151 5.83 -3.33 -35.46
N ASP A 152 6.94 -2.93 -34.81
CA ASP A 152 7.53 -3.67 -33.70
C ASP A 152 6.56 -3.82 -32.53
N LYS A 153 6.49 -5.03 -31.95
CA LYS A 153 5.66 -5.28 -30.77
C LYS A 153 6.26 -4.58 -29.55
N LYS A 154 5.41 -4.30 -28.55
CA LYS A 154 5.85 -3.67 -27.28
C LYS A 154 7.04 -4.40 -26.65
N THR A 155 7.03 -5.72 -26.64
CA THR A 155 8.13 -6.54 -26.09
C THR A 155 9.45 -6.33 -26.84
N THR A 156 9.40 -6.15 -28.16
CA THR A 156 10.58 -5.82 -28.98
C THR A 156 11.11 -4.43 -28.64
N LEU A 157 10.23 -3.43 -28.48
CA LEU A 157 10.64 -2.07 -28.08
C LEU A 157 11.28 -2.06 -26.68
N VAL A 158 10.71 -2.80 -25.72
CA VAL A 158 11.28 -2.97 -24.38
C VAL A 158 12.69 -3.57 -24.47
N SER A 159 12.87 -4.62 -25.26
CA SER A 159 14.18 -5.28 -25.42
C SER A 159 15.21 -4.31 -26.01
N LYS A 160 14.84 -3.56 -27.06
CA LYS A 160 15.70 -2.52 -27.64
C LYS A 160 16.13 -1.47 -26.62
N ILE A 161 15.22 -0.98 -25.78
CA ILE A 161 15.55 -0.02 -24.72
C ILE A 161 16.55 -0.62 -23.72
N ILE A 162 16.30 -1.85 -23.24
CA ILE A 162 17.15 -2.50 -22.25
C ILE A 162 18.55 -2.83 -22.82
N GLU A 163 18.64 -3.18 -24.09
CA GLU A 163 19.90 -3.53 -24.76
C GLU A 163 20.76 -2.30 -25.12
N ASN A 164 20.15 -1.14 -25.34
CA ASN A 164 20.85 0.05 -25.85
C ASN A 164 21.00 1.18 -24.83
N LEU A 165 20.22 1.19 -23.74
CA LEU A 165 20.32 2.21 -22.70
C LEU A 165 20.89 1.64 -21.40
N SER A 166 21.70 2.45 -20.72
CA SER A 166 22.18 2.16 -19.36
C SER A 166 21.05 2.21 -18.34
N ASN A 167 21.26 1.54 -17.20
CA ASN A 167 20.31 1.57 -16.07
C ASN A 167 20.02 3.01 -15.61
N ASP A 168 21.00 3.91 -15.65
CA ASP A 168 20.83 5.30 -15.22
C ASP A 168 19.96 6.08 -16.20
N GLN A 169 20.19 5.94 -17.51
CA GLN A 169 19.33 6.54 -18.54
C GLN A 169 17.88 6.04 -18.42
N ILE A 170 17.69 4.72 -18.29
CA ILE A 170 16.35 4.15 -18.11
C ILE A 170 15.70 4.69 -16.82
N SER A 171 16.48 4.83 -15.75
CA SER A 171 15.97 5.34 -14.47
C SER A 171 15.59 6.81 -14.50
N GLN A 172 16.28 7.63 -15.30
CA GLN A 172 15.96 9.05 -15.50
C GLN A 172 14.68 9.23 -16.32
N GLU A 173 14.52 8.44 -17.38
CA GLU A 173 13.41 8.62 -18.33
C GLU A 173 12.11 7.94 -17.87
N ILE A 174 12.23 6.78 -17.22
CA ILE A 174 11.09 6.01 -16.75
C ILE A 174 11.10 6.11 -15.23
N GLN A 175 10.09 6.75 -14.64
CA GLN A 175 9.93 6.86 -13.18
C GLN A 175 8.92 5.86 -12.59
N LYS A 176 8.08 5.28 -13.44
CA LYS A 176 7.09 4.28 -13.02
C LYS A 176 7.79 2.99 -12.60
N ARG A 177 7.44 2.48 -11.43
CA ARG A 177 8.03 1.28 -10.81
C ARG A 177 6.94 0.37 -10.30
N ARG A 178 7.13 -0.93 -10.51
CA ARG A 178 6.23 -1.97 -10.01
C ARG A 178 6.60 -2.33 -8.58
N TYR A 179 5.61 -2.48 -7.71
CA TYR A 179 5.79 -3.24 -6.47
C TYR A 179 5.68 -4.74 -6.77
N GLN A 180 6.56 -5.55 -6.19
CA GLN A 180 6.59 -6.99 -6.41
C GLN A 180 6.77 -7.72 -5.09
N LEU A 181 6.08 -8.85 -4.92
CA LEU A 181 6.31 -9.74 -3.79
C LEU A 181 7.69 -10.39 -3.88
N THR A 182 8.39 -10.42 -2.75
CA THR A 182 9.56 -11.30 -2.55
C THR A 182 9.07 -12.75 -2.37
N ASP A 183 10.00 -13.71 -2.35
CA ASP A 183 9.61 -15.11 -2.05
C ASP A 183 9.09 -15.27 -0.62
N LYS A 184 9.61 -14.46 0.31
CA LYS A 184 9.06 -14.32 1.67
C LYS A 184 7.64 -13.78 1.63
N GLY A 185 7.38 -12.71 0.87
CA GLY A 185 6.04 -12.13 0.71
C GLY A 185 5.03 -13.09 0.09
N LYS A 186 5.44 -13.86 -0.93
CA LYS A 186 4.58 -14.88 -1.55
C LYS A 186 4.20 -15.98 -0.54
N SER A 187 5.19 -16.49 0.20
CA SER A 187 4.96 -17.53 1.21
C SER A 187 4.02 -17.01 2.30
N TYR A 188 4.28 -15.79 2.79
CA TYR A 188 3.46 -15.18 3.81
C TYR A 188 2.02 -14.92 3.36
N LEU A 189 1.82 -14.47 2.11
CA LEU A 189 0.49 -14.29 1.52
C LEU A 189 -0.27 -15.62 1.41
N LEU A 190 0.42 -16.70 1.05
CA LEU A 190 -0.17 -18.04 0.94
C LEU A 190 -0.66 -18.57 2.28
N ASP A 191 0.12 -18.39 3.34
CA ASP A 191 -0.23 -18.80 4.71
C ASP A 191 -1.49 -18.08 5.22
N HIS A 192 -1.76 -16.88 4.70
CA HIS A 192 -2.88 -16.03 5.11
C HIS A 192 -4.00 -15.92 4.06
N LYS A 193 -4.08 -16.85 3.11
CA LYS A 193 -5.10 -16.84 2.03
C LYS A 193 -6.56 -16.76 2.51
N TYR A 194 -6.83 -17.19 3.75
CA TYR A 194 -8.16 -17.11 4.36
C TYR A 194 -8.62 -15.65 4.54
N ILE A 195 -7.70 -14.71 4.78
CA ILE A 195 -7.99 -13.27 4.87
C ILE A 195 -8.44 -12.73 3.52
N ILE A 196 -7.78 -13.18 2.44
CA ILE A 196 -8.11 -12.78 1.06
C ILE A 196 -9.51 -13.28 0.69
N LYS A 197 -9.85 -14.52 1.05
CA LYS A 197 -11.18 -15.10 0.79
C LYS A 197 -12.29 -14.24 1.40
N ASN A 198 -12.08 -13.71 2.60
CA ASN A 198 -13.04 -12.81 3.28
C ASN A 198 -13.09 -11.39 2.69
N HIS A 199 -12.10 -11.01 1.86
CA HIS A 199 -12.10 -9.74 1.15
C HIS A 199 -12.85 -9.82 -0.18
N THR A 200 -12.71 -10.93 -0.91
CA THR A 200 -13.23 -11.11 -2.28
C THR A 200 -14.55 -11.86 -2.37
N GLY A 201 -14.97 -12.55 -1.30
CA GLY A 201 -16.25 -13.25 -1.19
C GLY A 201 -17.29 -12.40 -0.49
#